data_AF-W4KLX7-F1
#
_entry.id   AF-W4KLX7-F1
#
_cell.length_a   1.000
_cell.length_b   1.000
_cell.length_c   1.000
_cell.angle_alpha   90.00
_cell.angle_beta   90.00
_cell.angle_gamma   90.00
#
_symmetry.space_group_name_H-M   'P 1'
#
loop_
_entity.id
_entity.type
_entity.pdbx_description
1 polymer ?
#
loop_
_entity_poly.entity_id
_entity_poly.type
_entity_poly.pdbx_seq_one_letter_code
_entity_poly.pdbx_strand_id
1 'polypeptide(L)'
;MYGDADNDYIRACHVLDEISDRLLANHKQASALLAQARGLKAESADLHSTFNLRRFNVDLSKETIESELERTNARTIIENHTLTQENRQLSMLLKEYEQTMETVMSKYRSHALAAQQHELTLTRHYDALLAHESHFVIDPNLGPSIRRLERGLRALQLSIAGKDPAHFHLDSAASPAPATEPRAEPSDEDEGDEPFDWTIARELEIARLDAENTRLRAVLGINREALEALGVPDDEDYV
;
A
#
# COMPACT_ATOMS: atom_id res chain seq x y z
N MET A 1 -24.61 54.15 -60.98
CA MET A 1 -25.02 54.37 -59.58
C MET A 1 -24.41 53.37 -58.58
N TYR A 2 -23.77 52.27 -58.99
CA TYR A 2 -23.15 51.30 -58.05
C TYR A 2 -21.69 51.60 -57.65
N GLY A 3 -20.90 52.29 -58.48
CA GLY A 3 -19.47 52.53 -58.19
C GLY A 3 -19.16 53.59 -57.11
N ASP A 4 -20.15 54.39 -56.71
CA ASP A 4 -19.97 55.42 -55.65
C ASP A 4 -20.06 54.78 -54.25
N ALA A 5 -20.96 53.81 -54.09
CA ALA A 5 -21.11 53.03 -52.86
C ALA A 5 -19.90 52.13 -52.58
N ASP A 6 -19.30 51.55 -53.61
CA ASP A 6 -18.08 50.74 -53.48
C ASP A 6 -16.87 51.58 -53.08
N ASN A 7 -16.78 52.83 -53.56
CA ASN A 7 -15.69 53.74 -53.21
C ASN A 7 -15.82 54.25 -51.75
N ASP A 8 -17.03 54.55 -51.30
CA ASP A 8 -17.32 54.89 -49.91
C ASP A 8 -17.06 53.72 -48.96
N TYR A 9 -17.36 52.49 -49.39
CA TYR A 9 -17.03 51.27 -48.63
C TYR A 9 -15.51 51.10 -48.47
N ILE A 10 -14.74 51.24 -49.55
CA ILE A 10 -13.27 51.18 -49.51
C ILE A 10 -12.69 52.26 -48.60
N ARG A 11 -13.23 53.49 -48.64
CA ARG A 11 -12.81 54.58 -47.76
C ARG A 11 -13.14 54.31 -46.29
N ALA A 12 -14.31 53.75 -46.00
CA ALA A 12 -14.69 53.36 -44.65
C ALA A 12 -13.78 52.25 -44.10
N CYS A 13 -13.40 51.27 -44.93
CA CYS A 13 -12.42 50.24 -44.57
C CYS A 13 -11.06 50.84 -44.22
N HIS A 14 -10.53 51.76 -45.03
CA HIS A 14 -9.26 52.43 -44.74
C HIS A 14 -9.29 53.24 -43.43
N VAL A 15 -10.39 53.96 -43.17
CA VAL A 15 -10.54 54.70 -41.91
C VAL A 15 -10.64 53.75 -40.71
N LEU A 16 -11.31 52.60 -40.86
CA LEU A 16 -11.36 51.55 -39.83
C LEU A 16 -9.97 50.99 -39.53
N ASP A 17 -9.16 50.74 -40.56
CA ASP A 17 -7.79 50.27 -40.41
C ASP A 17 -6.92 51.31 -39.69
N GLU A 18 -6.99 52.59 -40.10
CA GLU A 18 -6.26 53.68 -39.45
C GLU A 18 -6.66 53.88 -37.98
N ILE A 19 -7.95 53.76 -37.67
CA ILE A 19 -8.44 53.84 -36.28
C ILE A 19 -7.95 52.64 -35.48
N SER A 20 -7.94 51.45 -36.07
CA SER A 20 -7.45 50.22 -35.44
C SER A 20 -5.95 50.34 -35.13
N ASP A 21 -5.16 50.85 -36.07
CA ASP A 21 -3.73 51.11 -35.88
C ASP A 21 -3.47 52.15 -34.78
N ARG A 22 -4.24 53.24 -34.76
CA ARG A 22 -4.16 54.26 -33.71
C ARG A 22 -4.58 53.72 -32.35
N LEU A 23 -5.59 52.85 -32.30
CA LEU A 23 -6.04 52.19 -31.08
C LEU A 23 -4.95 51.25 -30.54
N LEU A 24 -4.32 50.46 -31.42
CA LEU A 24 -3.21 49.58 -31.05
C LEU A 24 -2.00 50.36 -30.55
N ALA A 25 -1.65 51.47 -31.21
CA ALA A 25 -0.58 52.36 -30.76
C ALA A 25 -0.88 52.97 -29.38
N ASN A 26 -2.12 53.43 -29.17
CA ASN A 26 -2.57 53.98 -27.89
C ASN A 26 -2.52 52.92 -26.79
N HIS A 27 -3.02 51.71 -27.05
CA HIS A 27 -2.97 50.60 -26.09
C HIS A 27 -1.53 50.23 -25.71
N LYS A 28 -0.61 50.18 -26.69
CA LYS A 28 0.83 49.96 -26.43
C LYS A 28 1.40 51.07 -25.55
N GLN A 29 1.12 52.34 -25.86
CA GLN A 29 1.59 53.47 -25.05
C GLN A 29 1.02 53.43 -23.63
N ALA A 30 -0.27 53.13 -23.47
CA ALA A 30 -0.90 52.98 -22.16
C ALA A 30 -0.27 51.84 -21.35
N SER A 31 0.01 50.69 -21.98
CA SER A 31 0.70 49.57 -21.31
C SER A 31 2.12 49.93 -20.87
N ALA A 32 2.86 50.71 -21.68
CA ALA A 32 4.20 51.16 -21.35
C ALA A 32 4.20 52.14 -20.16
N LEU A 33 3.28 53.10 -20.15
CA LEU A 33 3.10 54.03 -19.03
C LEU A 33 2.66 53.29 -17.76
N LEU A 34 1.80 52.29 -17.87
CA LEU A 34 1.37 51.47 -16.75
C LEU A 34 2.54 50.66 -16.18
N ALA A 35 3.38 50.08 -17.04
CA ALA A 35 4.60 49.39 -16.60
C ALA A 35 5.58 50.35 -15.88
N GLN A 36 5.78 51.56 -16.40
CA GLN A 36 6.59 52.59 -15.74
C GLN A 36 6.01 53.01 -14.38
N ALA A 37 4.70 53.24 -14.30
CA ALA A 37 4.02 53.57 -13.05
C ALA A 37 4.12 52.45 -12.01
N ARG A 38 4.04 51.19 -12.44
CA ARG A 38 4.28 50.02 -11.56
C ARG A 38 5.71 49.97 -11.05
N GLY A 39 6.70 50.25 -11.92
CA GLY A 39 8.11 50.34 -11.54
C GLY A 39 8.36 51.42 -10.49
N LEU A 40 7.87 52.64 -10.74
CA LEU A 40 7.99 53.75 -9.78
C LEU A 40 7.27 53.47 -8.46
N LYS A 41 6.12 52.77 -8.49
CA LYS A 41 5.42 52.36 -7.28
C LYS A 41 6.23 51.37 -6.45
N ALA A 42 6.86 50.39 -7.10
CA ALA A 42 7.75 49.45 -6.43
C ALA A 42 8.96 50.16 -5.81
N GLU A 43 9.63 51.03 -6.58
CA GLU A 43 10.75 51.84 -6.11
C GLU A 43 10.34 52.73 -4.92
N SER A 44 9.15 53.34 -4.95
CA SER A 44 8.65 54.14 -3.83
C SER A 44 8.38 53.32 -2.56
N ALA A 45 7.92 52.08 -2.69
CA ALA A 45 7.68 51.19 -1.56
C ALA A 45 9.02 50.78 -0.92
N ASP A 46 10.02 50.48 -1.74
CA ASP A 46 11.39 50.14 -1.31
C ASP A 46 12.06 51.36 -0.63
N LEU A 47 11.92 52.55 -1.21
CA LEU A 47 12.39 53.80 -0.62
C LEU A 47 11.67 54.12 0.70
N HIS A 48 10.38 53.88 0.80
CA HIS A 48 9.64 54.08 2.05
C HIS A 48 10.13 53.14 3.16
N SER A 49 10.41 51.87 2.84
CA SER A 49 11.02 50.92 3.77
C SER A 49 12.41 51.37 4.26
N THR A 50 13.26 51.85 3.35
CA THR A 50 14.61 52.31 3.69
C THR A 50 14.62 53.67 4.43
N PHE A 51 13.66 54.56 4.17
CA PHE A 51 13.53 55.83 4.89
C PHE A 51 13.05 55.66 6.33
N ASN A 52 12.25 54.63 6.61
CA ASN A 52 11.78 54.34 7.97
C ASN A 52 12.95 54.01 8.91
N LEU A 53 13.99 53.32 8.44
CA LEU A 53 15.23 53.11 9.21
C LEU A 53 16.02 54.42 9.41
N ARG A 54 16.12 55.28 8.38
CA ARG A 54 16.89 56.54 8.48
C ARG A 54 16.25 57.56 9.41
N ARG A 55 14.92 57.59 9.47
CA ARG A 55 14.18 58.47 10.39
C ARG A 55 14.29 57.99 11.84
N PHE A 56 14.32 56.68 12.07
CA PHE A 56 14.64 56.10 13.39
C PHE A 56 16.08 56.41 13.85
N ASN A 57 17.04 56.46 12.93
CA ASN A 57 18.45 56.70 13.25
C ASN A 57 18.80 58.15 13.66
N VAL A 58 17.88 59.11 13.56
CA VAL A 58 18.13 60.52 13.98
C VAL A 58 17.55 60.82 15.37
N ASP A 59 16.46 60.15 15.76
CA ASP A 59 15.76 60.43 17.03
C ASP A 59 16.11 59.41 18.14
N LEU A 60 16.85 58.34 17.84
CA LEU A 60 17.18 57.25 18.77
C LEU A 60 18.69 57.17 19.04
N SER A 61 19.08 57.14 20.32
CA SER A 61 20.51 57.09 20.69
C SER A 61 21.12 55.74 20.31
N LYS A 62 22.43 55.72 20.00
CA LYS A 62 23.17 54.48 19.74
C LYS A 62 22.98 53.44 20.86
N GLU A 63 22.98 53.90 22.11
CA GLU A 63 22.78 53.07 23.30
C GLU A 63 21.40 52.39 23.34
N THR A 64 20.33 53.09 22.94
CA THR A 64 18.98 52.49 22.91
C THR A 64 18.84 51.46 21.80
N ILE A 65 19.50 51.66 20.66
CA ILE A 65 19.56 50.64 19.59
C ILE A 65 20.35 49.41 20.05
N GLU A 66 21.52 49.60 20.67
CA GLU A 66 22.33 48.51 21.19
C GLU A 66 21.59 47.75 22.31
N SER A 67 20.88 48.45 23.19
CA SER A 67 20.09 47.83 24.26
C SER A 67 18.90 47.02 23.73
N GLU A 68 18.17 47.52 22.73
CA GLU A 68 17.08 46.75 22.09
C GLU A 68 17.63 45.58 21.25
N LEU A 69 18.80 45.73 20.62
CA LEU A 69 19.49 44.64 19.94
C LEU A 69 19.89 43.55 20.93
N GLU A 70 20.48 43.91 22.07
CA GLU A 70 20.85 42.97 23.13
C GLU A 70 19.61 42.27 23.71
N ARG A 71 18.53 43.01 23.94
CA ARG A 71 17.26 42.46 24.44
C ARG A 71 16.64 41.47 23.47
N THR A 72 16.59 41.82 22.18
CA THR A 72 16.04 40.95 21.13
C THR A 72 16.92 39.73 20.91
N ASN A 73 18.25 39.89 20.91
CA ASN A 73 19.18 38.78 20.81
C ASN A 73 19.06 37.82 22.01
N ALA A 74 19.00 38.35 23.23
CA ALA A 74 18.77 37.56 24.44
C ALA A 74 17.44 36.78 24.36
N ARG A 75 16.36 37.42 23.87
CA ARG A 75 15.08 36.75 23.66
C ARG A 75 15.19 35.60 22.66
N THR A 76 15.83 35.82 21.51
CA THR A 76 16.03 34.80 20.48
C THR A 76 16.86 33.63 21.00
N ILE A 77 17.91 33.89 21.80
CA ILE A 77 18.72 32.84 22.42
C ILE A 77 17.88 31.99 23.38
N ILE A 78 17.05 32.63 24.21
CA ILE A 78 16.16 31.92 25.13
C ILE A 78 15.18 31.04 24.34
N GLU A 79 14.54 31.59 23.32
CA GLU A 79 13.61 30.84 22.46
C GLU A 79 14.29 29.68 21.74
N ASN A 80 15.51 29.88 21.23
CA ASN A 80 16.27 28.80 20.62
C ASN A 80 16.61 27.70 21.63
N HIS A 81 16.94 28.08 22.86
CA HIS A 81 17.20 27.13 23.93
C HIS A 81 15.94 26.35 24.33
N THR A 82 14.78 27.01 24.44
CA THR A 82 13.51 26.33 24.73
C THR A 82 13.12 25.37 23.61
N LEU A 83 13.21 25.81 22.35
CA LEU A 83 12.95 24.94 21.20
C LEU A 83 13.89 23.73 21.16
N THR A 84 15.15 23.91 21.54
CA THR A 84 16.13 22.81 21.64
C THR A 84 15.75 21.82 22.73
N GLN A 85 15.30 22.31 23.90
CA GLN A 85 14.82 21.45 24.99
C GLN A 85 13.55 20.68 24.58
N GLU A 86 12.60 21.35 23.94
CA GLU A 86 11.37 20.74 23.42
C GLU A 86 11.68 19.67 22.37
N ASN A 87 12.56 19.96 21.41
CA ASN A 87 13.00 18.98 20.41
C ASN A 87 13.64 17.75 21.06
N ARG A 88 14.45 17.95 22.10
CA ARG A 88 15.06 16.84 22.85
C ARG A 88 13.99 16.01 23.54
N GLN A 89 12.97 16.64 24.14
CA GLN A 89 11.86 15.93 24.77
C GLN A 89 11.04 15.12 23.76
N LEU A 90 10.71 15.70 22.61
CA LEU A 90 10.01 15.00 21.52
C LEU A 90 10.83 13.83 20.99
N SER A 91 12.14 14.00 20.82
CA SER A 91 13.05 12.93 20.39
C SER A 91 13.12 11.79 21.40
N MET A 92 13.07 12.09 22.70
CA MET A 92 13.01 11.04 23.74
C MET A 92 11.68 10.30 23.69
N LEU A 93 10.56 11.03 23.56
CA LEU A 93 9.24 10.43 23.49
C LEU A 93 9.08 9.51 22.26
N LEU A 94 9.64 9.92 21.12
CA LEU A 94 9.62 9.10 19.90
C LEU A 94 10.38 7.79 20.10
N LYS A 95 11.56 7.83 20.75
CA LYS A 95 12.31 6.61 21.10
C LYS A 95 11.54 5.68 22.04
N GLU A 96 10.81 6.24 23.01
CA GLU A 96 9.95 5.45 23.90
C GLU A 96 8.80 4.77 23.12
N TYR A 97 8.19 5.47 22.16
CA TYR A 97 7.18 4.89 21.28
C TYR A 97 7.74 3.78 20.40
N GLU A 98 8.91 3.98 19.80
CA GLU A 98 9.60 2.96 19.01
C GLU A 98 9.90 1.72 19.86
N GLN A 99 10.47 1.91 21.06
CA GLN A 99 10.79 0.82 21.98
C GLN A 99 9.56 0.04 22.43
N THR A 100 8.47 0.75 22.76
CA THR A 100 7.22 0.10 23.17
C THR A 100 6.60 -0.68 22.01
N MET A 101 6.64 -0.13 20.79
CA MET A 101 6.16 -0.81 19.60
C MET A 101 7.00 -2.05 19.27
N GLU A 102 8.33 -1.97 19.36
CA GLU A 102 9.22 -3.13 19.18
C GLU A 102 8.90 -4.23 20.20
N THR A 103 8.69 -3.85 21.47
CA THR A 103 8.32 -4.79 22.54
C THR A 103 6.98 -5.48 22.26
N VAL A 104 5.96 -4.73 21.85
CA VAL A 104 4.63 -5.28 21.53
C VAL A 104 4.71 -6.21 20.33
N MET A 105 5.40 -5.80 19.26
CA MET A 105 5.56 -6.61 18.05
C MET A 105 6.37 -7.88 18.31
N SER A 106 7.41 -7.81 19.14
CA SER A 106 8.16 -9.00 19.58
C SER A 106 7.27 -9.99 20.33
N LYS A 107 6.47 -9.52 21.29
CA LYS A 107 5.49 -10.35 22.01
C LYS A 107 4.44 -10.94 21.07
N TYR A 108 3.92 -10.14 20.14
CA TYR A 108 2.94 -10.61 19.16
C TYR A 108 3.52 -11.72 18.28
N ARG A 109 4.74 -11.55 17.76
CA ARG A 109 5.42 -12.58 16.96
C ARG A 109 5.63 -13.87 17.76
N SER A 110 6.09 -13.76 19.00
CA SER A 110 6.27 -14.91 19.89
C SER A 110 4.95 -15.64 20.15
N HIS A 111 3.88 -14.89 20.45
CA HIS A 111 2.56 -15.47 20.68
C HIS A 111 1.96 -16.09 19.41
N ALA A 112 2.12 -15.46 18.25
CA ALA A 112 1.65 -15.99 16.97
C ALA A 112 2.35 -17.31 16.63
N LEU A 113 3.67 -17.38 16.82
CA LEU A 113 4.45 -18.61 16.64
C LEU A 113 4.00 -19.70 17.62
N ALA A 114 3.84 -19.37 18.91
CA ALA A 114 3.37 -20.32 19.91
C ALA A 114 1.95 -20.85 19.60
N ALA A 115 1.05 -19.97 19.14
CA ALA A 115 -0.30 -20.35 18.72
C ALA A 115 -0.25 -21.28 17.50
N GLN A 116 0.55 -20.96 16.48
CA GLN A 116 0.73 -21.81 15.31
C GLN A 116 1.29 -23.19 15.66
N GLN A 117 2.29 -23.25 16.55
CA GLN A 117 2.84 -24.52 17.05
C GLN A 117 1.80 -25.32 17.83
N HIS A 118 0.98 -24.64 18.64
CA HIS A 118 -0.10 -25.29 19.38
C HIS A 118 -1.16 -25.86 18.43
N GLU A 119 -1.59 -25.09 17.42
CA GLU A 119 -2.52 -25.55 16.40
C GLU A 119 -1.98 -26.78 15.65
N LEU A 120 -0.73 -26.74 15.18
CA LEU A 120 -0.08 -27.88 14.52
C LEU A 120 0.05 -29.11 15.44
N THR A 121 0.28 -28.90 16.72
CA THR A 121 0.35 -30.00 17.69
C THR A 121 -1.03 -30.64 17.87
N LEU A 122 -2.06 -29.81 17.93
CA LEU A 122 -3.44 -30.23 18.09
C LEU A 122 -3.94 -30.98 16.84
N THR A 123 -3.64 -30.49 15.64
CA THR A 123 -3.95 -31.21 14.39
C THR A 123 -3.26 -32.55 14.35
N ARG A 124 -1.94 -32.62 14.60
CA ARG A 124 -1.18 -33.88 14.67
C ARG A 124 -1.77 -34.86 15.68
N HIS A 125 -2.17 -34.38 16.85
CA HIS A 125 -2.79 -35.22 17.88
C HIS A 125 -4.14 -35.78 17.42
N TYR A 126 -5.02 -34.95 16.85
CA TYR A 126 -6.31 -35.39 16.35
C TYR A 126 -6.20 -36.28 15.11
N ASP A 127 -5.25 -36.03 14.21
CA ASP A 127 -4.96 -36.89 13.07
C ASP A 127 -4.50 -38.28 13.54
N ALA A 128 -3.62 -38.36 14.56
CA ALA A 128 -3.19 -39.63 15.14
C ALA A 128 -4.35 -40.40 15.80
N LEU A 129 -5.26 -39.70 16.47
CA LEU A 129 -6.45 -40.30 17.07
C LEU A 129 -7.42 -40.83 16.01
N LEU A 130 -7.70 -40.04 14.97
CA LEU A 130 -8.56 -40.45 13.85
C LEU A 130 -7.96 -41.64 13.09
N ALA A 131 -6.63 -41.66 12.89
CA ALA A 131 -5.94 -42.82 12.33
C ALA A 131 -6.15 -44.07 13.20
N HIS A 132 -5.98 -43.97 14.53
CA HIS A 132 -6.24 -45.08 15.46
C HIS A 132 -7.71 -45.55 15.44
N GLU A 133 -8.67 -44.63 15.41
CA GLU A 133 -10.10 -44.98 15.38
C GLU A 133 -10.49 -45.63 14.04
N SER A 134 -9.88 -45.20 12.93
CA SER A 134 -10.07 -45.86 11.63
C SER A 134 -9.62 -47.33 11.66
N HIS A 135 -8.57 -47.66 12.42
CA HIS A 135 -8.14 -49.05 12.63
C HIS A 135 -9.13 -49.85 13.49
N PHE A 136 -9.86 -49.21 14.41
CA PHE A 136 -10.88 -49.87 15.25
C PHE A 136 -12.14 -50.25 14.45
N VAL A 137 -12.49 -49.48 13.40
CA VAL A 137 -13.61 -49.80 12.51
C VAL A 137 -13.26 -50.93 11.53
N ILE A 138 -11.97 -51.13 11.24
CA ILE A 138 -11.47 -52.20 10.39
C ILE A 138 -10.91 -53.32 11.28
N ASP A 139 -11.75 -53.93 12.12
CA ASP A 139 -11.46 -55.29 12.54
C ASP A 139 -11.57 -56.18 11.27
N PRO A 140 -10.45 -56.70 10.72
CA PRO A 140 -10.48 -57.47 9.46
C PRO A 140 -11.29 -58.77 9.59
N ASN A 141 -11.63 -59.15 10.82
CA ASN A 141 -12.44 -60.31 11.18
C ASN A 141 -13.92 -59.98 11.39
N LEU A 142 -14.29 -58.71 11.61
CA LEU A 142 -15.67 -58.29 11.82
C LEU A 142 -16.45 -58.31 10.48
N GLY A 143 -15.86 -57.78 9.41
CA GLY A 143 -16.41 -57.85 8.06
C GLY A 143 -16.77 -59.29 7.58
N PRO A 144 -15.83 -60.25 7.62
CA PRO A 144 -16.13 -61.63 7.21
C PRO A 144 -17.05 -62.37 8.19
N SER A 145 -17.02 -62.06 9.50
CA SER A 145 -17.94 -62.68 10.46
C SER A 145 -19.38 -62.17 10.29
N ILE A 146 -19.61 -60.88 10.02
CA ILE A 146 -20.92 -60.33 9.65
C ILE A 146 -21.43 -60.97 8.36
N ARG A 147 -20.59 -61.06 7.31
CA ARG A 147 -20.97 -61.74 6.05
C ARG A 147 -21.27 -63.22 6.24
N ARG A 148 -20.61 -63.89 7.18
CA ARG A 148 -20.87 -65.30 7.53
C ARG A 148 -22.17 -65.44 8.31
N LEU A 149 -22.47 -64.52 9.22
CA LEU A 149 -23.72 -64.48 9.97
C LEU A 149 -24.90 -64.17 9.05
N GLU A 150 -24.76 -63.21 8.14
CA GLU A 150 -25.75 -62.91 7.11
C GLU A 150 -26.05 -64.13 6.23
N ARG A 151 -25.01 -64.81 5.74
CA ARG A 151 -25.16 -66.07 4.99
C ARG A 151 -25.86 -67.15 5.82
N GLY A 152 -25.52 -67.28 7.10
CA GLY A 152 -26.16 -68.22 8.01
C GLY A 152 -27.65 -67.90 8.24
N LEU A 153 -27.99 -66.63 8.43
CA LEU A 153 -29.39 -66.19 8.58
C LEU A 153 -30.19 -66.39 7.31
N ARG A 154 -29.63 -66.07 6.13
CA ARG A 154 -30.30 -66.33 4.85
C ARG A 154 -30.50 -67.84 4.62
N ALA A 155 -29.52 -68.67 4.94
CA ALA A 155 -29.66 -70.12 4.86
C ALA A 155 -30.74 -70.65 5.82
N LEU A 156 -30.84 -70.09 7.03
CA LEU A 156 -31.86 -70.45 8.00
C LEU A 156 -33.26 -69.97 7.58
N GLN A 157 -33.40 -68.76 7.04
CA GLN A 157 -34.65 -68.27 6.45
C GLN A 157 -35.13 -69.17 5.30
N LEU A 158 -34.20 -69.62 4.45
CA LEU A 158 -34.51 -70.52 3.34
C LEU A 158 -34.88 -71.93 3.84
N SER A 159 -34.21 -72.43 4.89
CA SER A 159 -34.54 -73.69 5.56
C SER A 159 -35.94 -73.65 6.20
N ILE A 160 -36.29 -72.55 6.88
CA ILE A 160 -37.64 -72.35 7.43
C ILE A 160 -38.69 -72.28 6.30
N ALA A 161 -38.32 -71.73 5.14
CA ALA A 161 -39.17 -71.70 3.95
C ALA A 161 -39.20 -73.02 3.15
N GLY A 162 -38.53 -74.08 3.64
CA GLY A 162 -38.51 -75.41 3.02
C GLY A 162 -37.65 -75.54 1.75
N LYS A 163 -36.71 -74.62 1.51
CA LYS A 163 -35.81 -74.62 0.35
C LYS A 163 -34.39 -75.01 0.75
N ASP A 164 -33.79 -75.91 -0.04
CA ASP A 164 -32.47 -76.49 0.21
C ASP A 164 -31.35 -75.44 -0.01
N PRO A 165 -30.42 -75.22 0.94
CA PRO A 165 -29.48 -74.09 0.92
C PRO A 165 -28.30 -74.24 -0.06
N ALA A 166 -28.19 -75.36 -0.78
CA ALA A 166 -27.11 -75.62 -1.74
C ALA A 166 -27.21 -74.80 -3.04
N HIS A 167 -28.31 -74.07 -3.26
CA HIS A 167 -28.63 -73.45 -4.54
C HIS A 167 -28.00 -72.06 -4.80
N PHE A 168 -27.24 -71.50 -3.86
CA PHE A 168 -26.71 -70.13 -3.96
C PHE A 168 -25.23 -70.04 -4.37
N HIS A 169 -24.55 -71.15 -4.68
CA HIS A 169 -23.11 -71.13 -4.91
C HIS A 169 -22.66 -71.09 -6.38
N LEU A 170 -23.54 -70.82 -7.35
CA LEU A 170 -23.18 -70.93 -8.78
C LEU A 170 -23.39 -69.68 -9.66
N ASP A 171 -23.99 -68.59 -9.18
CA ASP A 171 -24.27 -67.42 -10.05
C ASP A 171 -23.55 -66.13 -9.59
N SER A 172 -22.23 -66.20 -9.39
CA SER A 172 -21.38 -65.01 -9.37
C SER A 172 -19.99 -65.31 -9.91
N ALA A 173 -19.96 -65.90 -11.12
CA ALA A 173 -18.74 -66.17 -11.88
C ALA A 173 -18.98 -65.92 -13.37
N ALA A 174 -19.25 -64.67 -13.74
CA ALA A 174 -19.15 -64.12 -15.11
C ALA A 174 -19.30 -62.59 -14.99
N SER A 175 -18.27 -61.76 -15.02
CA SER A 175 -17.45 -61.34 -16.17
C SER A 175 -16.97 -59.90 -15.85
N PRO A 176 -16.14 -59.22 -16.66
CA PRO A 176 -14.74 -59.46 -17.01
C PRO A 176 -13.82 -58.40 -16.36
N ALA A 177 -12.52 -58.67 -16.31
CA ALA A 177 -11.50 -57.68 -15.96
C ALA A 177 -11.36 -56.61 -17.08
N PRO A 178 -11.18 -55.33 -16.72
CA PRO A 178 -10.40 -54.41 -17.53
C PRO A 178 -9.16 -53.92 -16.77
N ALA A 179 -8.04 -54.00 -17.49
CA ALA A 179 -6.88 -53.12 -17.47
C ALA A 179 -6.34 -52.66 -16.10
N THR A 180 -5.26 -53.34 -15.68
CA THR A 180 -4.23 -52.82 -14.79
C THR A 180 -3.61 -51.56 -15.42
N GLU A 181 -4.08 -50.39 -15.03
CA GLU A 181 -3.28 -49.17 -15.12
C GLU A 181 -2.23 -49.21 -13.99
N PRO A 182 -0.95 -48.89 -14.25
CA PRO A 182 0.07 -48.88 -13.22
C PRO A 182 -0.23 -47.71 -12.30
N ARG A 183 -0.87 -47.99 -11.16
CA ARG A 183 -0.90 -47.07 -10.04
C ARG A 183 0.54 -46.92 -9.58
N ALA A 184 1.14 -45.79 -9.95
CA ALA A 184 2.39 -45.33 -9.37
C ALA A 184 2.26 -45.42 -7.86
N GLU A 185 2.98 -46.36 -7.26
CA GLU A 185 3.35 -46.24 -5.86
C GLU A 185 4.14 -44.94 -5.76
N PRO A 186 3.83 -44.02 -4.84
CA PRO A 186 4.81 -43.01 -4.48
C PRO A 186 5.99 -43.80 -3.91
N SER A 187 7.03 -43.92 -4.74
CA SER A 187 8.34 -44.38 -4.31
C SER A 187 8.77 -43.50 -3.16
N ASP A 188 8.97 -44.10 -1.99
CA ASP A 188 9.66 -43.52 -0.84
C ASP A 188 11.15 -43.30 -1.16
N GLU A 189 11.42 -42.52 -2.20
CA GLU A 189 12.75 -42.09 -2.60
C GLU A 189 12.69 -40.60 -2.96
N ASP A 190 13.17 -39.80 -1.99
CA ASP A 190 13.76 -38.47 -2.15
C ASP A 190 12.81 -37.30 -2.48
N GLU A 191 12.20 -36.72 -1.44
CA GLU A 191 12.06 -35.27 -1.39
C GLU A 191 12.79 -34.82 -0.13
N GLY A 192 14.04 -34.40 -0.34
CA GLY A 192 14.78 -33.66 0.67
C GLY A 192 13.93 -32.53 1.22
N ASP A 193 14.26 -32.12 2.44
CA ASP A 193 13.93 -30.79 2.93
C ASP A 193 14.55 -29.75 1.96
N GLU A 194 14.00 -29.59 0.75
CA GLU A 194 14.07 -28.30 0.08
C GLU A 194 13.27 -27.38 1.00
N PRO A 195 13.94 -26.40 1.64
CA PRO A 195 13.24 -25.47 2.50
C PRO A 195 12.13 -24.87 1.65
N PHE A 196 10.88 -25.18 1.99
CA PHE A 196 9.68 -24.63 1.35
C PHE A 196 9.98 -23.19 1.01
N ASP A 197 9.93 -22.86 -0.30
CA ASP A 197 10.63 -21.74 -0.90
C ASP A 197 10.02 -20.38 -0.50
N TRP A 198 10.14 -20.11 0.78
CA TRP A 198 9.66 -18.95 1.49
C TRP A 198 10.37 -17.72 0.97
N THR A 199 11.57 -17.89 0.45
CA THR A 199 12.33 -16.84 -0.21
C THR A 199 11.65 -16.44 -1.50
N ILE A 200 11.33 -17.39 -2.41
CA ILE A 200 10.64 -17.07 -3.66
C ILE A 200 9.20 -16.60 -3.41
N ALA A 201 8.46 -17.22 -2.48
CA ALA A 201 7.11 -16.78 -2.14
C ALA A 201 7.10 -15.36 -1.56
N ARG A 202 8.10 -15.02 -0.73
CA ARG A 202 8.29 -13.67 -0.18
C ARG A 202 8.68 -12.68 -1.26
N GLU A 203 9.58 -13.03 -2.17
CA GLU A 203 10.01 -12.16 -3.26
C GLU A 203 8.87 -11.85 -4.24
N LEU A 204 8.04 -12.84 -4.56
CA LEU A 204 6.84 -12.64 -5.37
C LEU A 204 5.82 -11.71 -4.71
N GLU A 205 5.60 -11.88 -3.40
CA GLU A 205 4.68 -11.02 -2.66
C GLU A 205 5.22 -9.58 -2.52
N ILE A 206 6.52 -9.40 -2.31
CA ILE A 206 7.16 -8.07 -2.31
C ILE A 206 6.98 -7.40 -3.68
N ALA A 207 7.28 -8.11 -4.77
CA ALA A 207 7.14 -7.56 -6.12
C ALA A 207 5.69 -7.16 -6.44
N ARG A 208 4.71 -7.94 -5.98
CA ARG A 208 3.29 -7.61 -6.09
C ARG A 208 2.95 -6.34 -5.28
N LEU A 209 3.39 -6.27 -4.03
CA LEU A 209 3.13 -5.12 -3.16
C LEU A 209 3.80 -3.84 -3.69
N ASP A 210 4.97 -3.93 -4.31
CA ASP A 210 5.64 -2.79 -4.96
C ASP A 210 4.87 -2.30 -6.20
N ALA A 211 4.36 -3.22 -7.02
CA ALA A 211 3.51 -2.88 -8.15
C ALA A 211 2.17 -2.23 -7.70
N GLU A 212 1.62 -2.68 -6.59
CA GLU A 212 0.41 -2.09 -6.01
C GLU A 212 0.69 -0.71 -5.40
N ASN A 213 1.79 -0.56 -4.66
CA ASN A 213 2.22 0.72 -4.09
C ASN A 213 2.51 1.77 -5.15
N THR A 214 3.21 1.42 -6.23
CA THR A 214 3.47 2.33 -7.35
C THR A 214 2.16 2.79 -8.00
N ARG A 215 1.20 1.88 -8.19
CA ARG A 215 -0.13 2.24 -8.69
C ARG A 215 -0.90 3.15 -7.74
N LEU A 216 -0.88 2.88 -6.44
CA LEU A 216 -1.55 3.70 -5.43
C LEU A 216 -0.92 5.09 -5.32
N ARG A 217 0.41 5.18 -5.33
CA ARG A 217 1.16 6.44 -5.40
C ARG A 217 0.78 7.25 -6.65
N ALA A 218 0.56 6.58 -7.79
CA ALA A 218 0.12 7.23 -9.01
C ALA A 218 -1.31 7.78 -8.93
N VAL A 219 -2.23 7.02 -8.33
CA VAL A 219 -3.61 7.48 -8.11
C VAL A 219 -3.65 8.66 -7.14
N LEU A 220 -2.79 8.64 -6.12
CA LEU A 220 -2.73 9.70 -5.09
C LEU A 220 -1.89 10.91 -5.52
N GLY A 221 -1.22 10.86 -6.67
CA GLY A 221 -0.35 11.94 -7.15
C GLY A 221 0.94 12.09 -6.33
N ILE A 222 1.35 11.05 -5.60
CA ILE A 222 2.59 10.96 -4.80
C ILE A 222 3.65 10.19 -5.60
N ASN A 223 3.64 10.37 -6.92
CA ASN A 223 4.68 9.81 -7.76
C ASN A 223 5.97 10.58 -7.57
N ARG A 224 7.11 9.93 -7.76
CA ARG A 224 8.43 10.57 -7.68
C ARG A 224 8.50 11.82 -8.56
N GLU A 225 8.00 11.77 -9.79
CA GLU A 225 7.91 12.93 -10.68
C GLU A 225 7.01 14.06 -10.14
N ALA A 226 5.92 13.72 -9.44
CA ALA A 226 5.02 14.69 -8.84
C ALA A 226 5.59 15.30 -7.55
N LEU A 227 6.32 14.51 -6.76
CA LEU A 227 7.06 14.95 -5.57
C LEU A 227 8.25 15.84 -5.94
N GLU A 228 9.01 15.45 -6.96
CA GLU A 228 10.11 16.25 -7.53
C GLU A 228 9.58 17.57 -8.11
N ALA A 229 8.43 17.57 -8.80
CA ALA A 229 7.77 18.78 -9.27
C ALA A 229 7.25 19.68 -8.12
N LEU A 230 6.93 19.10 -6.96
CA LEU A 230 6.58 19.83 -5.74
C LEU A 230 7.81 20.23 -4.89
N GLY A 231 9.03 19.83 -5.29
CA GLY A 231 10.26 20.11 -4.56
C GLY A 231 10.40 19.33 -3.24
N VAL A 232 9.70 18.19 -3.11
CA VAL A 232 9.85 17.28 -1.97
C VAL A 232 10.92 16.24 -2.31
N PRO A 233 12.06 16.20 -1.58
CA PRO A 233 13.10 15.21 -1.81
C PRO A 233 12.58 13.80 -1.49
N ASP A 234 12.83 12.86 -2.40
CA ASP A 234 12.58 11.44 -2.21
C ASP A 234 13.74 10.89 -1.37
N ASP A 235 13.63 10.99 -0.04
CA ASP A 235 14.66 10.53 0.88
C ASP A 235 14.70 8.99 0.87
N GLU A 236 15.47 8.41 -0.06
CA GLU A 236 15.80 6.97 -0.10
C GLU A 236 16.69 6.53 1.09
N ASP A 237 17.15 7.46 1.93
CA ASP A 237 18.17 7.23 2.97
C ASP A 237 17.60 6.84 4.36
N TYR A 238 16.30 6.59 4.50
CA TYR A 238 15.74 6.00 5.72
C TYR A 238 15.52 4.49 5.56
N VAL A 239 16.63 3.74 5.61
CA VAL A 239 16.66 2.30 5.95
C VAL A 239 17.31 2.12 7.30
#